data_AF-A0A9E4DYG5-F1
#
_entry.id   AF-A0A9E4DYG5-F1
#
_cell.length_a   1.000
_cell.length_b   1.000
_cell.length_c   1.000
_cell.angle_alpha   90.00
_cell.angle_beta   90.00
_cell.angle_gamma   90.00
#
_symmetry.space_group_name_H-M   'P 1'
#
loop_
_entity.id
_entity.type
_entity.pdbx_description
1 polymer ?
#
loop_
_entity_poly.entity_id
_entity_poly.type
_entity_poly.pdbx_seq_one_letter_code
_entity_poly.pdbx_strand_id
1 'polypeptide(L)'
;MATRGKKTIGYKEQCPEKRKAYQEQLATVKASGKTLIYLDETGFADETFRSYGYALRGQCVHGLIPSQKNRTMTLIVAQLNNKLIAPKLIAGSCNA
;
A
#
# COMPACT_ATOMS: atom_id res chain seq x y z
N MET A 1 11.02 -25.01 -19.29
CA MET A 1 9.64 -24.51 -19.56
C MET A 1 9.34 -23.35 -18.61
N ALA A 2 8.68 -22.30 -19.12
CA ALA A 2 8.20 -21.21 -18.28
C ALA A 2 6.94 -21.64 -17.52
N THR A 3 6.85 -21.26 -16.25
CA THR A 3 5.74 -21.59 -15.34
C THR A 3 5.10 -20.30 -14.80
N ARG A 4 3.80 -20.36 -14.52
CA ARG A 4 3.07 -19.24 -13.92
C ARG A 4 3.52 -19.04 -12.47
N GLY A 5 3.92 -17.81 -12.13
CA GLY A 5 4.34 -17.42 -10.79
C GLY A 5 3.59 -16.17 -10.29
N LYS A 6 3.37 -16.08 -8.97
CA LYS A 6 2.85 -14.85 -8.35
C LYS A 6 3.93 -13.77 -8.47
N LYS A 7 3.52 -12.57 -8.87
CA LYS A 7 4.44 -11.43 -8.97
C LYS A 7 4.84 -10.95 -7.58
N THR A 8 6.14 -10.75 -7.37
CA THR A 8 6.67 -9.98 -6.25
C THR A 8 6.84 -8.55 -6.70
N ILE A 9 6.03 -7.65 -6.15
CA ILE A 9 5.89 -6.28 -6.64
C ILE A 9 6.44 -5.30 -5.62
N GLY A 10 7.18 -4.31 -6.10
CA GLY A 10 7.57 -3.12 -5.35
C GLY A 10 7.05 -1.85 -6.01
N TYR A 11 7.19 -0.72 -5.31
CA TYR A 11 6.92 0.60 -5.85
C TYR A 11 8.22 1.25 -6.33
N LYS A 12 8.17 1.93 -7.47
CA LYS A 12 9.34 2.65 -8.01
C LYS A 12 9.80 3.78 -7.08
N GLU A 13 8.87 4.34 -6.33
CA GLU A 13 9.03 5.50 -5.45
C GLU A 13 9.53 5.12 -4.04
N GLN A 14 9.80 3.83 -3.79
CA GLN A 14 10.24 3.35 -2.49
C GLN A 14 11.63 3.89 -2.14
N CYS A 15 11.75 4.49 -0.96
CA CYS A 15 13.01 4.99 -0.41
C CYS A 15 13.31 4.31 0.94
N PRO A 16 14.33 3.42 1.02
CA PRO A 16 14.67 2.72 2.25
C PRO A 16 15.05 3.65 3.42
N GLU A 17 15.74 4.75 3.12
CA GLU A 17 16.16 5.73 4.13
C GLU A 17 14.96 6.41 4.78
N LYS A 18 14.01 6.91 3.98
CA LYS A 18 12.75 7.48 4.48
C LYS A 18 11.95 6.48 5.31
N ARG A 19 11.93 5.21 4.89
CA ARG A 19 11.27 4.13 5.65
C ARG A 19 11.92 3.92 7.01
N LYS A 20 13.25 3.90 7.09
CA LYS A 20 13.98 3.73 8.34
C LYS A 20 13.71 4.90 9.30
N ALA A 21 13.82 6.14 8.80
CA ALA A 21 13.54 7.34 9.60
C ALA A 21 12.10 7.34 10.15
N TYR A 22 11.11 6.95 9.35
CA TYR A 22 9.72 6.84 9.80
C TYR A 22 9.54 5.77 10.90
N GLN A 23 10.21 4.62 10.78
CA GLN A 23 10.12 3.56 11.80
C GLN A 23 10.70 4.01 13.15
N GLU A 24 11.80 4.75 13.14
CA GLU A 24 12.40 5.33 14.36
C GLU A 24 11.45 6.34 15.01
N GLN A 25 10.87 7.26 14.22
CA GLN A 25 9.85 8.20 14.71
C GLN A 25 8.64 7.49 15.32
N LEU A 26 8.14 6.45 14.64
CA LEU A 26 6.99 5.68 15.11
C LEU A 26 7.30 4.96 16.44
N ALA A 27 8.51 4.45 16.62
CA ALA A 27 8.95 3.83 17.88
C ALA A 27 8.93 4.85 19.04
N THR A 28 9.44 6.06 18.82
CA THR A 28 9.40 7.15 19.81
C THR A 28 7.97 7.53 20.20
N VAL A 29 7.08 7.65 19.21
CA VAL A 29 5.66 7.97 19.47
C VAL A 29 4.97 6.86 20.26
N LYS A 30 5.23 5.59 19.94
CA LYS A 30 4.71 4.46 20.71
C LYS A 30 5.20 4.46 22.16
N ALA A 31 6.46 4.83 22.39
CA ALA A 31 7.03 4.94 23.74
C ALA A 31 6.41 6.09 24.57
N SER A 32 5.85 7.11 23.93
CA SER A 32 5.25 8.28 24.61
C SER A 32 3.92 8.00 25.31
N GLY A 33 3.36 6.79 25.21
CA GLY A 33 2.09 6.43 25.85
C GLY A 33 0.83 7.05 25.22
N LYS A 34 0.98 7.78 24.10
CA LYS A 34 -0.14 8.33 23.34
C LYS A 34 -0.95 7.23 22.66
N THR A 35 -2.23 7.48 22.47
CA THR A 35 -3.07 6.61 21.63
C THR A 35 -2.75 6.87 20.16
N LEU A 36 -2.32 5.84 19.43
CA LEU A 36 -2.06 5.93 17.99
C LEU A 36 -3.34 5.64 17.22
N ILE A 37 -3.73 6.60 16.39
CA ILE A 37 -4.78 6.43 15.38
C ILE A 37 -4.08 6.50 14.03
N TYR A 38 -4.20 5.44 13.24
CA TYR A 38 -3.66 5.41 11.88
C TYR A 38 -4.74 5.91 10.93
N LEU A 39 -4.43 6.91 10.11
CA LEU A 39 -5.34 7.37 9.05
C LEU A 39 -4.67 7.04 7.72
N ASP A 40 -5.39 6.38 6.83
CA ASP A 40 -4.88 6.07 5.49
C ASP A 40 -5.99 6.16 4.44
N GLU A 41 -5.55 6.37 3.19
CA GLU A 41 -6.39 6.44 2.01
C GLU A 41 -6.06 5.28 1.08
N THR A 42 -7.09 4.54 0.66
CA THR A 42 -6.95 3.51 -0.35
C THR A 42 -7.80 3.82 -1.57
N GLY A 43 -7.12 3.98 -2.70
CA GLY A 43 -7.76 4.13 -4.00
C GLY A 43 -7.99 2.77 -4.64
N PHE A 44 -9.19 2.54 -5.14
CA PHE A 44 -9.50 1.36 -5.96
C PHE A 44 -10.15 1.79 -7.27
N ALA A 45 -9.90 0.98 -8.29
CA ALA A 45 -10.47 1.10 -9.62
C ALA A 45 -11.02 -0.27 -10.03
N ASP A 46 -12.00 -0.27 -10.92
CA ASP A 46 -12.60 -1.51 -11.43
C ASP A 46 -11.61 -2.34 -12.26
N GLU A 47 -10.50 -1.75 -12.71
CA GLU A 47 -9.51 -2.44 -13.53
C GLU A 47 -8.67 -3.44 -12.73
N THR A 48 -8.78 -4.70 -13.14
CA THR A 48 -8.10 -5.86 -12.56
C THR A 48 -6.60 -5.79 -12.75
N PHE A 49 -5.87 -5.59 -11.66
CA PHE A 49 -4.43 -5.79 -11.61
C PHE A 49 -4.07 -7.28 -11.87
N ARG A 50 -3.25 -7.57 -12.89
CA ARG A 50 -2.80 -8.94 -13.18
C ARG A 50 -1.68 -9.37 -12.23
N SER A 51 -2.04 -10.13 -11.20
CA SER A 51 -1.16 -10.60 -10.12
C SER A 51 -0.17 -11.72 -10.48
N TYR A 52 -0.31 -12.35 -11.65
CA TYR A 52 0.56 -13.44 -12.11
C TYR A 52 1.32 -13.08 -13.39
N GLY A 53 2.52 -13.61 -13.53
CA GLY A 53 3.33 -13.57 -14.74
C GLY A 53 4.00 -14.91 -15.03
N TYR A 54 4.83 -14.96 -16.06
CA TYR A 54 5.56 -16.17 -16.47
C TYR A 54 7.06 -15.95 -16.26
N ALA A 55 7.73 -16.92 -15.65
CA ALA A 55 9.18 -16.99 -15.51
C ALA A 55 9.64 -18.45 -15.67
N LEU A 56 10.94 -18.68 -15.83
CA LEU A 56 11.48 -20.04 -15.82
C LEU A 56 11.19 -20.72 -14.48
N ARG A 57 10.98 -22.04 -14.51
CA ARG A 57 10.71 -22.82 -13.30
C ARG A 57 11.83 -22.58 -12.27
N GLY A 58 11.46 -22.22 -11.04
CA GLY A 58 12.38 -21.86 -9.96
C GLY A 58 12.77 -20.38 -9.88
N GLN A 59 12.31 -19.55 -10.82
CA GLN A 59 12.56 -18.10 -10.80
C GLN A 59 11.34 -17.31 -10.35
N CYS A 60 11.59 -16.25 -9.58
CA CYS A 60 10.58 -15.29 -9.14
C CYS A 60 10.22 -14.31 -10.26
N VAL A 61 8.95 -13.94 -10.34
CA VAL A 61 8.47 -12.89 -11.26
C VAL A 61 8.54 -11.56 -10.51
N HIS A 62 9.51 -10.72 -10.83
CA HIS A 62 9.66 -9.39 -10.22
C HIS A 62 9.04 -8.30 -11.10
N GLY A 63 8.54 -7.24 -10.47
CA GLY A 63 8.10 -6.04 -11.19
C GLY A 63 7.98 -4.83 -10.28
N LEU A 64 8.40 -3.66 -10.75
CA LEU A 64 8.13 -2.39 -10.09
C LEU A 64 6.95 -1.72 -10.77
N ILE A 65 5.92 -1.39 -10.00
CA ILE A 65 4.76 -0.65 -10.52
C ILE A 65 4.84 0.82 -10.09
N PRO A 66 4.34 1.76 -10.91
CA PRO A 66 4.06 3.11 -10.45
C PRO A 66 3.04 3.08 -9.31
N SER A 67 3.22 3.97 -8.33
CA SER A 67 2.24 4.17 -7.26
C SER A 67 0.97 4.87 -7.74
N GLN A 68 1.11 5.73 -8.76
CA GLN A 68 -0.01 6.45 -9.37
C GLN A 68 -0.83 5.52 -10.28
N LYS A 69 -2.11 5.38 -9.95
CA LYS A 69 -3.11 4.67 -10.75
C LYS A 69 -4.32 5.59 -10.93
N ASN A 70 -5.01 5.44 -12.05
CA ASN A 70 -6.32 6.07 -12.23
C ASN A 70 -7.26 5.48 -11.17
N ARG A 71 -7.74 6.31 -10.24
CA ARG A 71 -8.64 5.91 -9.14
C ARG A 71 -10.06 6.30 -9.50
N THR A 72 -11.01 5.36 -9.45
CA THR A 72 -12.43 5.69 -9.61
C THR A 72 -13.08 5.97 -8.25
N MET A 73 -12.57 5.35 -7.18
CA MET A 73 -13.04 5.55 -5.81
C MET A 73 -11.86 5.62 -4.83
N THR A 74 -12.03 6.43 -3.80
CA THR A 74 -11.09 6.56 -2.68
C THR A 74 -11.83 6.29 -1.37
N LEU A 75 -11.30 5.36 -0.57
CA LEU A 75 -11.76 5.06 0.78
C LEU A 75 -10.76 5.61 1.78
N ILE A 76 -11.23 6.50 2.67
CA ILE A 76 -10.47 7.03 3.79
C ILE A 76 -10.95 6.33 5.04
N VAL A 77 -10.03 5.74 5.82
CA VAL A 77 -10.40 5.04 7.06
C VAL A 77 -9.36 5.32 8.13
N ALA A 78 -9.83 5.51 9.36
CA ALA A 78 -8.98 5.53 10.52
C ALA A 78 -8.93 4.13 11.18
N GLN A 79 -7.81 3.74 11.77
CA GLN A 79 -7.64 2.51 12.50
C GLN A 79 -7.17 2.81 13.92
N LEU A 80 -7.87 2.22 14.89
CA LEU A 80 -7.54 2.28 16.31
C LEU A 80 -7.61 0.86 16.88
N ASN A 81 -6.55 0.38 17.52
CA ASN A 81 -6.51 -0.94 18.18
C ASN A 81 -7.01 -2.09 17.29
N ASN A 82 -6.51 -2.15 16.04
CA ASN A 82 -6.92 -3.11 15.00
C ASN A 82 -8.39 -3.03 14.56
N LYS A 83 -9.14 -1.99 14.96
CA LYS A 83 -10.50 -1.73 14.51
C LYS A 83 -10.51 -0.55 13.54
N LEU A 84 -11.24 -0.70 12.44
CA LEU A 84 -11.50 0.38 11.50
C LEU A 84 -12.61 1.28 12.06
N ILE A 85 -12.38 2.58 12.03
CA ILE A 85 -13.27 3.63 12.51
C ILE A 85 -13.40 4.73 11.44
N ALA A 86 -14.55 5.39 11.41
CA ALA A 86 -14.86 6.50 10.51
C ALA A 86 -14.52 6.27 9.02
N PRO A 87 -15.02 5.18 8.39
CA PRO A 87 -14.83 4.99 6.95
C PRO A 87 -15.58 6.07 6.16
N LYS A 88 -14.91 6.68 5.18
CA LYS A 88 -15.50 7.64 4.24
C LYS A 88 -15.14 7.24 2.82
N LEU A 89 -16.18 7.08 1.99
CA LEU A 89 -16.03 6.81 0.57
C LEU A 89 -16.18 8.10 -0.23
N ILE A 90 -15.28 8.34 -1.17
CA ILE A 90 -15.25 9.51 -2.04
C ILE A 90 -15.13 9.02 -3.49
N ALA A 91 -15.94 9.58 -4.39
CA ALA A 91 -15.80 9.34 -5.82
C ALA A 91 -14.61 10.14 -6.37
N GLY A 92 -13.71 9.48 -7.09
CA GLY A 92 -12.50 10.10 -7.64
C GLY A 92 -11.39 10.35 -6.61
N SER A 93 -10.64 11.44 -6.80
CA SER A 93 -9.48 11.81 -5.98
C SER A 93 -9.88 12.68 -4.77
N CYS A 94 -9.18 12.51 -3.64
CA CYS A 94 -9.27 13.46 -2.53
C CYS A 94 -8.56 14.76 -2.90
N ASN A 95 -9.28 15.87 -2.92
CA ASN A 95 -8.75 17.22 -3.09
C ASN A 95 -8.56 17.90 -1.73
N ALA A 96 -7.63 18.86 -1.66
CA ALA A 96 -7.27 19.61 -0.47
C ALA A 96 -8.18 20.83 -0.25
#